data_AF-A0A1M6PDI4-F1
#
_entry.id   AF-A0A1M6PDI4-F1
#
_cell.length_a   1.000
_cell.length_b   1.000
_cell.length_c   1.000
_cell.angle_alpha   90.00
_cell.angle_beta   90.00
_cell.angle_gamma   90.00
#
_symmetry.space_group_name_H-M   'P 1'
#
loop_
_entity.id
_entity.type
_entity.pdbx_description
1 polymer ?
#
loop_
_entity_poly.entity_id
_entity_poly.type
_entity_poly.pdbx_seq_one_letter_code
_entity_poly.pdbx_strand_id
1 'polypeptide(L)'
;MKLSASESVAPVAWGFLEEVSVLCLLFAAQSERRTDPEVWLKRLAPEASASHRKAALEAAQTLFRAGCGMALVTWVLEDRAPRWSRQQRRHVLQVLTEWAVACGAPPLQLRVLVQLEQVEQRRRRRAGRYGDRPPR
;
A
#
# COMPACT_ATOMS: atom_id res chain seq x y z
N MET A 1 -32.26 12.76 4.90
CA MET A 1 -31.86 12.07 3.66
C MET A 1 -30.48 11.46 3.87
N LYS A 2 -30.33 10.15 3.64
CA LYS A 2 -29.07 9.42 3.83
C LYS A 2 -28.12 9.79 2.70
N LEU A 3 -26.90 10.22 3.04
CA LEU A 3 -25.81 10.46 2.09
C LEU A 3 -25.34 9.11 1.53
N SER A 4 -26.06 8.58 0.56
CA SER A 4 -25.65 7.45 -0.26
C SER A 4 -24.93 7.99 -1.49
N ALA A 5 -23.63 8.24 -1.34
CA ALA A 5 -22.72 8.45 -2.45
C ALA A 5 -21.33 8.06 -1.95
N SER A 6 -21.03 6.77 -2.02
CA SER A 6 -19.66 6.30 -2.23
C SER A 6 -19.18 6.85 -3.57
N GLU A 7 -18.85 8.14 -3.60
CA GLU A 7 -17.99 8.70 -4.63
C GLU A 7 -16.70 7.90 -4.56
N SER A 8 -16.47 7.15 -5.63
CA SER A 8 -15.30 6.32 -5.80
C SER A 8 -14.06 7.21 -5.77
N VAL A 9 -13.47 7.37 -4.59
CA VAL A 9 -12.11 7.91 -4.41
C VAL A 9 -11.09 7.07 -5.20
N ALA A 10 -11.48 5.87 -5.61
CA ALA A 10 -10.69 4.92 -6.37
C ALA A 10 -10.61 5.28 -7.87
N PRO A 11 -9.40 5.54 -8.40
CA PRO A 11 -9.16 5.59 -9.83
C PRO A 11 -9.19 4.18 -10.43
N VAL A 12 -10.05 3.99 -11.43
CA VAL A 12 -10.39 2.67 -12.03
C VAL A 12 -9.19 2.01 -12.75
N ALA A 13 -8.21 2.80 -13.21
CA ALA A 13 -7.12 2.34 -14.08
C ALA A 13 -5.75 2.19 -13.38
N TRP A 14 -5.68 2.34 -12.05
CA TRP A 14 -4.40 2.27 -11.35
C TRP A 14 -3.86 0.84 -11.23
N GLY A 15 -2.55 0.73 -11.46
CA GLY A 15 -1.79 -0.50 -11.31
C GLY A 15 -1.02 -0.54 -10.00
N PHE A 16 -0.22 -1.59 -9.85
CA PHE A 16 0.59 -1.82 -8.65
C PHE A 16 1.49 -0.63 -8.31
N LEU A 17 2.07 0.03 -9.31
CA LEU A 17 3.03 1.11 -9.10
C LEU A 17 2.37 2.34 -8.47
N GLU A 18 1.21 2.75 -8.96
CA GLU A 18 0.42 3.86 -8.40
C GLU A 18 -0.07 3.53 -6.99
N GLU A 19 -0.52 2.29 -6.77
CA GLU A 19 -0.99 1.83 -5.47
C GLU A 19 0.11 1.86 -4.40
N VAL A 20 1.33 1.40 -4.71
CA VAL A 20 2.44 1.50 -3.75
C VAL A 20 2.95 2.93 -3.59
N SER A 21 2.76 3.79 -4.60
CA SER A 21 3.12 5.21 -4.53
C SER A 21 2.25 5.95 -3.49
N VAL A 22 0.98 5.57 -3.33
CA VAL A 22 0.11 6.05 -2.24
C VAL A 22 0.71 5.74 -0.86
N LEU A 23 1.19 4.51 -0.67
CA LEU A 23 1.82 4.12 0.60
C LEU A 23 3.14 4.88 0.82
N CYS A 24 3.93 5.09 -0.23
CA CYS A 24 5.15 5.89 -0.15
C CYS A 24 4.88 7.34 0.27
N LEU A 25 3.85 7.97 -0.30
CA LEU A 25 3.49 9.35 0.06
C LEU A 25 3.04 9.47 1.51
N LEU A 26 2.27 8.50 2.00
CA LEU A 26 1.91 8.45 3.41
C LEU A 26 3.16 8.32 4.29
N PHE A 27 4.07 7.41 3.96
CA PHE A 27 5.29 7.19 4.75
C PHE A 27 6.18 8.43 4.75
N ALA A 28 6.39 9.06 3.59
CA ALA A 28 7.15 10.30 3.48
C ALA A 28 6.52 11.44 4.28
N ALA A 29 5.19 11.57 4.26
CA ALA A 29 4.46 12.60 5.02
C ALA A 29 4.57 12.42 6.55
N GLN A 30 4.91 11.23 7.03
CA GLN A 30 5.06 10.91 8.46
C GLN A 30 6.52 10.81 8.90
N SER A 31 7.47 11.05 7.99
CA SER A 31 8.88 11.03 8.33
C SER A 31 9.35 12.42 8.73
N GLU A 32 9.90 12.56 9.94
CA GLU A 32 10.55 13.80 10.39
C GLU A 32 11.81 14.10 9.58
N ARG A 33 12.45 13.06 9.05
CA ARG A 33 13.53 13.18 8.06
C ARG A 33 12.86 13.33 6.71
N ARG A 34 13.16 14.40 5.96
CA ARG A 34 12.76 14.56 4.55
C ARG A 34 13.32 13.40 3.71
N THR A 35 12.67 12.25 3.78
CA THR A 35 13.03 11.05 3.06
C THR A 35 12.35 11.10 1.72
N ASP A 36 13.15 10.96 0.67
CA ASP A 36 12.65 11.02 -0.70
C ASP A 36 11.82 9.76 -0.99
N PRO A 37 10.51 9.89 -1.25
CA PRO A 37 9.66 8.76 -1.61
C PRO A 37 10.11 8.06 -2.89
N GLU A 38 10.82 8.73 -3.81
CA GLU A 38 11.32 8.11 -5.04
C GLU A 38 12.37 7.02 -4.77
N VAL A 39 13.22 7.23 -3.76
CA VAL A 39 14.25 6.25 -3.35
C VAL A 39 13.60 4.95 -2.88
N TRP A 40 12.56 5.05 -2.07
CA TRP A 40 11.83 3.88 -1.57
C TRP A 40 10.95 3.26 -2.65
N LEU A 41 10.35 4.06 -3.52
CA LEU A 41 9.58 3.57 -4.66
C LEU A 41 10.46 2.79 -5.65
N LYS A 42 11.71 3.20 -5.85
CA LYS A 42 12.71 2.43 -6.62
C LYS A 42 12.95 1.05 -6.01
N ARG A 43 12.96 0.92 -4.68
CA ARG A 43 13.10 -0.39 -4.00
C ARG A 43 11.84 -1.24 -4.12
N LEU A 44 10.66 -0.63 -4.10
CA LEU A 44 9.37 -1.32 -4.24
C LEU A 44 9.10 -1.82 -5.67
N ALA A 45 9.53 -1.05 -6.67
CA ALA A 45 9.35 -1.36 -8.09
C ALA A 45 10.67 -1.14 -8.85
N PRO A 46 11.67 -2.03 -8.69
CA PRO A 46 12.97 -1.89 -9.35
C PRO A 46 12.86 -1.98 -10.87
N GLU A 47 11.95 -2.83 -11.36
CA GLU A 47 11.70 -3.06 -12.80
C GLU A 47 11.08 -1.86 -13.52
N ALA A 48 10.47 -0.92 -12.79
CA ALA A 48 9.89 0.27 -13.40
C ALA A 48 11.00 1.24 -13.86
N SER A 49 10.78 1.95 -14.96
CA SER A 49 11.66 3.05 -15.35
C SER A 49 11.53 4.21 -14.35
N ALA A 50 12.54 5.09 -14.30
CA ALA A 50 12.47 6.30 -13.49
C ALA A 50 11.29 7.19 -13.88
N SER A 51 11.00 7.32 -15.18
CA SER A 51 9.86 8.11 -15.68
C SER A 51 8.51 7.54 -15.21
N HIS A 52 8.33 6.23 -15.23
CA HIS A 52 7.09 5.61 -14.75
C HIS A 52 6.91 5.75 -13.24
N ARG A 53 8.00 5.59 -12.46
CA ARG A 53 7.95 5.84 -11.00
C ARG A 53 7.55 7.28 -10.69
N LYS A 54 8.13 8.25 -11.40
CA LYS A 54 7.81 9.66 -11.23
C LYS A 54 6.35 9.96 -11.58
N ALA A 55 5.88 9.47 -12.74
CA ALA A 55 4.48 9.67 -13.16
C ALA A 55 3.47 9.06 -12.16
N ALA A 56 3.75 7.86 -11.63
CA ALA A 56 2.90 7.22 -10.64
C ALA A 56 2.88 8.00 -9.30
N LEU A 57 4.04 8.51 -8.88
CA LEU A 57 4.15 9.34 -7.68
C LEU A 57 3.40 10.67 -7.84
N GLU A 58 3.52 11.32 -9.00
CA GLU A 58 2.81 12.57 -9.33
C GLU A 58 1.28 12.36 -9.36
N ALA A 59 0.82 11.25 -9.94
CA ALA A 59 -0.61 10.89 -9.96
C ALA A 59 -1.15 10.72 -8.53
N ALA A 60 -0.42 9.97 -7.68
CA ALA A 60 -0.78 9.80 -6.28
C ALA A 60 -0.72 11.13 -5.51
N GLN A 61 0.30 11.96 -5.75
CA GLN A 61 0.48 13.24 -5.07
C GLN A 61 -0.63 14.23 -5.39
N THR A 62 -1.13 14.24 -6.63
CA THR A 62 -2.26 15.06 -7.05
C THR A 62 -3.49 14.78 -6.19
N LEU A 63 -3.81 13.51 -5.95
CA LEU A 63 -4.96 13.12 -5.12
C LEU A 63 -4.72 13.37 -3.63
N PHE A 64 -3.48 13.23 -3.14
CA PHE A 64 -3.14 13.63 -1.75
C PHE A 64 -3.37 15.12 -1.52
N ARG A 65 -2.97 15.96 -2.48
CA ARG A 65 -3.20 17.42 -2.44
C ARG A 65 -4.68 17.78 -2.53
N ALA A 66 -5.49 16.97 -3.20
CA ALA A 66 -6.94 17.12 -3.24
C ALA A 66 -7.64 16.69 -1.94
N GLY A 67 -6.90 16.29 -0.89
CA GLY A 67 -7.48 15.89 0.40
C GLY A 67 -7.87 14.41 0.50
N CYS A 68 -7.62 13.61 -0.55
CA CYS A 68 -8.04 12.21 -0.61
C CYS A 68 -7.01 11.22 0.00
N GLY A 69 -5.91 11.70 0.57
CA GLY A 69 -4.75 10.86 0.92
C GLY A 69 -5.07 9.65 1.81
N MET A 70 -5.74 9.85 2.94
CA MET A 70 -6.08 8.73 3.84
C MET A 70 -7.14 7.79 3.24
N ALA A 71 -8.11 8.33 2.49
CA ALA A 71 -9.11 7.51 1.82
C ALA A 71 -8.47 6.60 0.75
N LEU A 72 -7.47 7.11 0.02
CA LEU A 72 -6.66 6.32 -0.92
C LEU A 72 -5.85 5.23 -0.21
N VAL A 73 -5.23 5.55 0.94
CA VAL A 73 -4.50 4.55 1.73
C VAL A 73 -5.44 3.42 2.16
N THR A 74 -6.61 3.76 2.71
CA THR A 74 -7.62 2.76 3.10
C THR A 74 -8.07 1.94 1.91
N TRP A 75 -8.38 2.57 0.77
CA TRP A 75 -8.73 1.86 -0.45
C TRP A 75 -7.62 0.91 -0.93
N VAL A 76 -6.35 1.34 -0.92
CA VAL A 76 -5.22 0.49 -1.27
C VAL A 76 -5.15 -0.72 -0.33
N LEU A 77 -5.24 -0.52 0.98
CA LEU A 77 -5.10 -1.61 1.96
C LEU A 77 -6.28 -2.59 1.94
N GLU A 78 -7.50 -2.09 1.75
CA GLU A 78 -8.71 -2.90 1.85
C GLU A 78 -9.15 -3.54 0.53
N ASP A 79 -8.98 -2.84 -0.60
CA ASP A 79 -9.43 -3.33 -1.91
C ASP A 79 -8.28 -3.86 -2.79
N ARG A 80 -7.12 -3.18 -2.79
CA ARG A 80 -6.03 -3.47 -3.76
C ARG A 80 -5.01 -4.45 -3.23
N ALA A 81 -4.50 -4.24 -2.02
CA ALA A 81 -3.52 -5.11 -1.38
C ALA A 81 -3.95 -6.59 -1.33
N PRO A 82 -5.24 -6.94 -1.11
CA PRO A 82 -5.68 -8.33 -1.18
C PRO A 82 -5.53 -8.97 -2.56
N ARG A 83 -5.50 -8.19 -3.64
CA ARG A 83 -5.36 -8.64 -5.04
C ARG A 83 -3.91 -8.82 -5.48
N TRP A 84 -2.96 -8.20 -4.77
CA TRP A 84 -1.54 -8.37 -5.03
C TRP A 84 -1.09 -9.82 -4.88
N SER A 85 -0.10 -10.17 -5.69
CA SER A 85 0.58 -11.45 -5.56
C SER A 85 1.18 -11.60 -4.16
N ARG A 86 1.40 -12.84 -3.73
CA ARG A 86 2.02 -13.10 -2.42
C ARG A 86 3.43 -12.51 -2.34
N GLN A 87 4.18 -12.58 -3.45
CA GLN A 87 5.52 -12.03 -3.55
C GLN A 87 5.50 -10.51 -3.43
N GLN A 88 4.58 -9.83 -4.13
CA GLN A 88 4.40 -8.39 -4.04
C GLN A 88 4.09 -7.94 -2.61
N ARG A 89 3.12 -8.58 -1.94
CA ARG A 89 2.79 -8.22 -0.54
C ARG A 89 3.96 -8.35 0.41
N ARG A 90 4.70 -9.46 0.33
CA ARG A 90 5.88 -9.69 1.18
C ARG A 90 6.96 -8.66 0.90
N HIS A 91 7.21 -8.36 -0.37
CA HIS A 91 8.19 -7.35 -0.78
C HIS A 91 7.80 -5.95 -0.26
N VAL A 92 6.54 -5.56 -0.43
CA VAL A 92 6.04 -4.28 0.07
C VAL A 92 6.14 -4.19 1.59
N LEU A 93 5.72 -5.24 2.32
CA LEU A 93 5.85 -5.32 3.78
C LEU A 93 7.29 -5.16 4.22
N GLN A 94 8.23 -5.87 3.60
CA GLN A 94 9.64 -5.82 3.92
C GLN A 94 10.20 -4.40 3.73
N VAL A 95 10.03 -3.82 2.55
CA VAL A 95 10.60 -2.50 2.21
C VAL A 95 9.98 -1.39 3.05
N LEU A 96 8.66 -1.40 3.28
CA LEU A 96 8.01 -0.42 4.14
C LEU A 96 8.40 -0.58 5.61
N THR A 97 8.65 -1.81 6.08
CA THR A 97 9.16 -2.04 7.45
C THR A 97 10.55 -1.44 7.61
N GLU A 98 11.44 -1.65 6.63
CA GLU A 98 12.77 -1.03 6.64
C GLU A 98 12.69 0.51 6.65
N TRP A 99 11.77 1.09 5.88
CA TRP A 99 11.54 2.54 5.90
C TRP A 99 11.02 3.01 7.26
N ALA A 100 10.04 2.31 7.83
CA ALA A 100 9.52 2.65 9.15
C ALA A 100 10.61 2.64 10.21
N VAL A 101 11.47 1.61 10.22
CA VAL A 101 12.62 1.54 11.13
C VAL A 101 13.57 2.72 10.92
N ALA A 102 13.88 3.07 9.66
CA ALA A 102 14.72 4.22 9.34
C ALA A 102 14.14 5.57 9.81
N CYS A 103 12.82 5.65 9.97
CA CYS A 103 12.09 6.82 10.47
C CYS A 103 11.84 6.80 11.98
N GLY A 104 12.31 5.79 12.72
CA GLY A 104 12.02 5.66 14.16
C GLY A 104 10.65 5.06 14.49
N ALA A 105 10.08 4.30 13.55
CA ALA A 105 8.80 3.59 13.67
C ALA A 105 7.60 4.47 14.09
N PRO A 106 7.24 5.51 13.32
CA PRO A 106 6.06 6.33 13.59
C PRO A 106 4.78 5.49 13.77
N PRO A 107 3.93 5.79 14.78
CA PRO A 107 2.75 4.98 15.09
C PRO A 107 1.80 4.76 13.89
N LEU A 108 1.65 5.76 13.02
CA LEU A 108 0.78 5.65 11.85
C LEU A 108 1.36 4.67 10.82
N GLN A 109 2.67 4.68 10.60
CA GLN A 109 3.34 3.72 9.70
C GLN A 109 3.23 2.30 10.23
N LEU A 110 3.38 2.10 11.55
CA LEU A 110 3.18 0.79 12.19
C LEU A 110 1.74 0.27 12.02
N ARG A 111 0.72 1.13 12.17
CA ARG A 111 -0.68 0.73 11.93
C ARG A 111 -0.91 0.22 10.51
N VAL A 112 -0.33 0.90 9.52
CA VAL A 112 -0.42 0.51 8.10
C VAL A 112 0.28 -0.82 7.86
N LEU A 113 1.47 -1.03 8.43
CA LEU A 113 2.19 -2.30 8.34
C LEU A 113 1.39 -3.46 8.94
N VAL A 114 0.80 -3.26 10.11
CA VAL A 114 -0.06 -4.27 10.76
C VAL A 114 -1.28 -4.59 9.89
N GLN A 115 -1.94 -3.59 9.30
CA GLN A 115 -3.07 -3.81 8.40
C GLN A 115 -2.63 -4.62 7.16
N LEU A 116 -1.49 -4.29 6.56
CA LEU A 116 -0.97 -5.00 5.40
C LEU A 116 -0.57 -6.44 5.76
N GLU A 117 -0.02 -6.68 6.95
CA GLU A 117 0.29 -8.02 7.45
C GLU A 117 -0.98 -8.87 7.65
N GLN A 118 -2.03 -8.28 8.22
CA GLN A 118 -3.33 -8.96 8.39
C GLN A 118 -3.92 -9.40 7.05
N VAL A 119 -3.73 -8.62 5.98
CA VAL A 119 -4.13 -9.01 4.62
C VAL A 119 -3.38 -10.26 4.15
N GLU A 120 -2.10 -10.40 4.48
CA GLU A 120 -1.34 -11.63 4.21
C GLU A 120 -1.89 -12.82 5.01
N GLN A 121 -2.11 -12.64 6.32
CA GLN A 121 -2.57 -13.70 7.22
C GLN A 121 -3.97 -14.22 6.89
N ARG A 122 -4.93 -13.34 6.54
CA ARG A 122 -6.31 -13.71 6.18
C ARG A 122 -6.34 -14.65 4.97
N ARG A 123 -5.47 -14.44 3.97
CA ARG A 123 -5.37 -15.36 2.83
C ARG A 123 -4.74 -16.71 3.20
N ARG A 124 -3.73 -16.74 4.08
CA ARG A 124 -3.15 -18.01 4.56
C ARG A 124 -4.18 -18.88 5.27
N ARG A 125 -5.02 -18.29 6.13
CA ARG A 125 -6.11 -19.02 6.82
C ARG A 125 -7.16 -19.57 5.85
N ARG A 126 -7.47 -18.86 4.75
CA ARG A 126 -8.39 -19.36 3.72
C ARG A 126 -7.78 -20.50 2.90
N ALA A 127 -6.49 -20.42 2.58
CA ALA A 127 -5.78 -21.48 1.86
C ALA A 127 -5.63 -22.77 2.69
N GLY A 128 -5.35 -22.65 4.00
CA GLY A 128 -5.24 -23.81 4.90
C GLY A 128 -6.55 -24.58 5.11
N ARG A 129 -7.71 -23.96 4.87
CA ARG A 129 -9.03 -24.61 5.00
C ARG A 129 -9.42 -25.49 3.82
N TYR A 130 -8.65 -25.50 2.73
CA TYR A 130 -8.95 -26.32 1.53
C TYR A 130 -8.29 -27.71 1.57
N GLY A 131 -7.47 -28.01 2.58
CA GLY A 131 -6.80 -29.31 2.77
C GLY A 131 -7.20 -30.09 4.03
N ASP A 132 -7.99 -29.49 4.92
CA ASP A 132 -8.30 -30.02 6.25
C ASP A 132 -9.60 -30.86 6.28
N ARG A 133 -9.87 -31.60 5.20
CA ARG A 133 -10.89 -32.65 5.24
C ARG A 133 -10.16 -33.98 5.46
N PRO A 134 -10.22 -34.58 6.65
CA PRO A 134 -9.64 -35.91 6.84
C PRO A 134 -10.35 -36.88 5.87
N PRO A 135 -9.62 -37.78 5.18
CA PRO A 135 -10.24 -38.81 4.37
C PRO A 135 -11.14 -39.66 5.27
N ARG A 136 -12.36 -39.93 4.81
CA ARG A 136 -13.28 -40.87 5.47
C ARG A 136 -12.74 -42.29 5.41
#